data_AF-A0A838PB54-F1
#
_entry.id   AF-A0A838PB54-F1
#
_cell.length_a   1.000
_cell.length_b   1.000
_cell.length_c   1.000
_cell.angle_alpha   90.00
_cell.angle_beta   90.00
_cell.angle_gamma   90.00
#
_symmetry.space_group_name_H-M   'P 1'
#
loop_
_entity.id
_entity.type
_entity.pdbx_description
1 polymer ?
#
loop_
_entity_poly.entity_id
_entity_poly.type
_entity_poly.pdbx_seq_one_letter_code
_entity_poly.pdbx_strand_id
1 'polypeptide(L)'
;MAFSAALTCATCNVPATDYQRRRLIMLRKWLRLLPHPFTKTDRQAGWLYDISILQAEFSLTQVLDRPLTGRAFFEEVIHENLDLGNPGQVQLIFNRRVTKRTPGRFRTRVITEGVTPSLHVDYKHSKIKQYHKEGRA
;
A
#
# COMPACT_ATOMS: atom_id res chain seq x y z
N MET A 1 10.77 -5.44 -3.84
CA MET A 1 10.25 -4.82 -2.60
C MET A 1 11.31 -3.91 -2.02
N ALA A 2 11.19 -2.60 -2.21
CA ALA A 2 12.04 -1.63 -1.52
C ALA A 2 11.27 -1.10 -0.31
N PHE A 3 11.58 -1.65 0.86
CA PHE A 3 10.98 -1.23 2.13
C PHE A 3 12.00 -0.31 2.82
N SER A 4 11.83 1.02 2.71
CA SER A 4 12.64 1.97 3.49
C SER A 4 11.91 2.25 4.80
N ALA A 5 12.10 1.35 5.77
CA ALA A 5 11.65 1.58 7.14
C ALA A 5 12.84 2.07 7.96
N ALA A 6 12.76 3.30 8.46
CA ALA A 6 13.64 3.75 9.52
C ALA A 6 13.18 3.06 10.82
N LEU A 7 13.85 1.95 11.15
CA LEU A 7 13.70 1.25 12.43
C LEU A 7 14.47 2.05 13.47
N THR A 8 13.85 3.10 14.00
CA THR A 8 14.44 3.87 15.09
C THR A 8 14.22 3.10 16.38
N CYS A 9 15.31 2.77 17.09
CA CYS A 9 15.23 2.15 18.41
C CYS A 9 14.72 3.20 19.40
N ALA A 10 13.42 3.24 19.67
CA ALA A 10 12.89 4.10 20.71
C ALA A 10 13.03 3.38 22.06
N THR A 11 13.96 3.85 22.87
CA THR A 11 13.81 3.78 24.33
C THR A 11 12.57 4.60 24.67
N CYS A 12 11.52 3.98 25.20
CA CYS A 12 10.61 4.56 26.21
C CYS A 12 9.53 3.54 26.60
N ASN A 13 9.36 3.38 27.90
CA ASN A 13 8.33 2.59 28.58
C ASN A 13 6.94 3.24 28.39
N VAL A 14 6.41 3.27 27.16
CA VAL A 14 5.08 3.80 26.83
C VAL A 14 4.17 2.64 26.42
N PRO A 15 2.97 2.51 27.01
CA PRO A 15 2.02 1.48 26.58
C PRO A 15 1.69 1.69 25.10
N ALA A 16 2.02 0.71 24.26
CA ALA A 16 1.76 0.76 22.83
C ALA A 16 0.25 0.98 22.58
N THR A 17 -0.10 2.11 21.97
CA THR A 17 -1.47 2.43 21.56
C THR A 17 -2.01 1.37 20.59
N ASP A 18 -3.33 1.22 20.48
CA ASP A 18 -3.96 0.25 19.55
C ASP A 18 -3.48 0.43 18.08
N TYR A 19 -3.13 1.67 17.73
CA TYR A 19 -2.52 2.02 16.45
C TYR A 19 -1.11 1.43 16.26
N GLN A 20 -0.25 1.53 17.29
CA GLN A 20 1.09 0.92 17.31
C GLN A 20 1.00 -0.61 17.19
N ARG A 21 0.02 -1.24 17.86
CA ARG A 21 -0.22 -2.69 17.78
C ARG A 21 -0.60 -3.15 16.36
N ARG A 22 -1.49 -2.43 15.66
CA ARG A 22 -1.86 -2.78 14.26
C ARG A 22 -0.68 -2.68 13.30
N ARG A 23 0.21 -1.70 13.46
CA ARG A 23 1.42 -1.55 12.64
C ARG A 23 2.40 -2.69 12.86
N LEU A 24 2.60 -3.11 14.12
CA LEU A 24 3.44 -4.25 14.47
C LEU A 24 2.93 -5.56 13.87
N ILE A 25 1.60 -5.77 13.79
CA ILE A 25 1.02 -6.97 13.17
C ILE A 25 1.39 -7.07 11.69
N MET A 26 1.28 -5.98 10.94
CA MET A 26 1.69 -5.93 9.52
C MET A 26 3.19 -6.22 9.36
N LEU A 27 4.03 -5.65 10.23
CA LEU A 27 5.49 -5.80 10.12
C LEU A 27 5.99 -7.19 10.58
N ARG A 28 5.26 -7.89 11.46
CA ARG A 28 5.64 -9.22 11.99
C ARG A 28 5.89 -10.27 10.93
N LYS A 29 5.25 -10.18 9.76
CA LYS A 29 5.55 -11.07 8.62
C LYS A 29 6.97 -10.86 8.12
N TRP A 30 7.42 -9.61 8.04
CA TRP A 30 8.72 -9.22 7.50
C TRP A 30 9.83 -9.30 8.54
N LEU A 31 9.55 -8.96 9.81
CA LEU A 31 10.49 -9.11 10.92
C LEU A 31 10.92 -10.58 11.19
N ARG A 32 10.22 -11.57 10.63
CA ARG A 32 10.67 -12.96 10.64
C ARG A 32 11.81 -13.24 9.66
N LEU A 33 11.90 -12.44 8.60
CA LEU A 33 12.91 -12.56 7.55
C LEU A 33 14.11 -11.64 7.80
N LEU A 34 13.90 -10.51 8.49
CA LEU A 34 14.96 -9.58 8.85
C LEU A 34 15.65 -10.01 10.16
N PRO A 35 16.97 -9.83 10.27
CA PRO A 35 17.67 -10.05 11.54
C PRO A 35 17.10 -9.14 12.63
N HIS A 36 16.76 -9.75 13.76
CA HIS A 36 16.14 -9.07 14.90
C HIS A 36 17.25 -8.61 15.86
N PRO A 37 17.35 -7.30 16.19
CA PRO A 37 18.35 -6.76 17.10
C PRO A 37 18.06 -7.12 18.56
N PHE A 38 16.79 -7.37 18.91
CA PHE A 38 16.40 -7.81 20.25
C PHE A 38 16.38 -9.33 20.38
N THR A 39 16.95 -9.83 21.47
CA THR A 39 16.92 -11.25 21.83
C THR A 39 15.52 -11.69 22.29
N LYS A 40 15.33 -12.99 22.55
CA LYS A 40 14.08 -13.50 23.13
C LYS A 40 13.81 -12.90 24.52
N THR A 41 14.87 -12.72 25.32
CA THR A 41 14.86 -12.12 26.65
C THR A 41 14.43 -10.66 26.64
N ASP A 42 14.96 -9.86 25.70
CA ASP A 42 14.58 -8.45 25.55
C ASP A 42 13.09 -8.30 25.21
N ARG A 43 12.57 -9.16 24.32
CA ARG A 43 11.15 -9.15 23.97
C ARG A 43 10.24 -9.56 25.11
N GLN A 44 10.67 -10.48 25.97
CA GLN A 44 9.94 -10.87 27.19
C GLN A 44 9.92 -9.74 28.22
N ALA A 45 11.00 -8.95 28.30
CA ALA A 45 11.09 -7.76 29.12
C ALA A 45 10.34 -6.54 28.53
N GLY A 46 9.64 -6.70 27.40
CA GLY A 46 8.79 -5.67 26.81
C GLY A 46 9.51 -4.73 25.82
N TRP A 47 10.78 -4.99 25.48
CA TRP A 47 11.49 -4.23 24.47
C TRP A 47 10.94 -4.55 23.08
N LEU A 48 10.33 -3.55 22.45
CA LEU A 48 9.69 -3.63 21.15
C LEU A 48 10.18 -2.50 20.25
N TYR A 49 9.98 -2.67 18.94
CA TYR A 49 10.22 -1.59 17.99
C TYR A 49 9.16 -0.50 18.14
N ASP A 50 9.62 0.75 18.15
CA ASP A 50 8.80 1.86 17.68
C ASP A 50 9.00 1.98 16.17
N ILE A 51 8.02 1.49 15.43
CA ILE A 51 8.12 1.45 13.98
C ILE A 51 7.82 2.85 13.49
N SER A 52 8.65 3.39 12.58
CA SER A 52 8.29 4.53 11.73
C SER A 52 8.33 4.08 10.27
N ILE A 53 7.25 4.29 9.52
CA ILE A 53 7.22 3.98 8.08
C ILE A 53 7.18 5.33 7.39
N LEU A 54 8.34 5.76 6.88
CA LEU A 54 8.45 7.01 6.13
C LEU A 54 7.80 6.86 4.74
N GLN A 55 8.06 5.72 4.09
CA GLN A 55 7.48 5.36 2.79
C GLN A 55 7.42 3.84 2.67
N ALA A 56 6.30 3.31 2.15
CA ALA A 56 6.16 1.90 1.83
C ALA A 56 5.55 1.75 0.45
N GLU A 57 6.21 0.95 -0.39
CA GLU A 57 5.74 0.60 -1.72
C GLU A 57 5.51 -0.90 -1.80
N PHE A 58 4.28 -1.27 -2.17
CA PHE A 58 3.89 -2.66 -2.37
C PHE A 58 3.58 -2.88 -3.84
N SER A 59 4.13 -3.95 -4.39
CA SER A 59 3.92 -4.36 -5.77
C SER A 59 3.48 -5.82 -5.77
N LEU A 60 2.32 -6.09 -6.37
CA LEU A 60 1.87 -7.44 -6.67
C LEU A 60 1.96 -7.63 -8.18
N THR A 61 2.77 -8.60 -8.60
CA THR A 61 2.85 -9.01 -10.01
C THR A 61 2.05 -10.31 -10.15
N GLN A 62 0.99 -10.28 -10.96
CA GLN A 62 0.23 -11.47 -11.33
C GLN A 62 0.61 -11.86 -12.75
N VAL A 63 0.99 -13.11 -12.94
CA VAL A 63 1.31 -13.69 -14.26
C VAL A 63 0.14 -14.56 -14.68
N LEU A 64 -0.39 -14.31 -15.87
CA LEU A 64 -1.54 -15.02 -16.41
C LEU A 64 -1.10 -15.87 -17.59
N ASP A 65 -1.65 -17.08 -17.70
CA ASP A 65 -1.21 -18.07 -18.70
C ASP A 65 -1.58 -17.70 -20.14
N ARG A 66 -2.65 -16.91 -20.30
CA ARG A 66 -3.20 -16.54 -21.61
C ARG A 66 -3.27 -15.01 -21.76
N PRO A 67 -2.84 -14.46 -22.91
CA PRO A 67 -2.85 -13.02 -23.13
C PRO A 67 -4.26 -12.42 -23.15
N LEU A 68 -5.25 -13.16 -23.68
CA LEU A 68 -6.65 -12.73 -23.70
C LEU A 68 -7.22 -12.57 -22.27
N THR A 69 -6.86 -13.46 -21.36
CA THR A 69 -7.26 -13.38 -19.96
C THR A 69 -6.63 -12.18 -19.28
N GLY A 70 -5.38 -11.83 -19.61
CA GLY A 70 -4.73 -10.60 -19.13
C GLY A 70 -5.46 -9.34 -19.54
N ARG A 71 -5.91 -9.26 -20.79
CA ARG A 71 -6.70 -8.13 -21.29
C ARG A 71 -8.06 -8.02 -20.60
N ALA A 72 -8.82 -9.11 -20.53
CA ALA A 72 -10.12 -9.12 -19.87
C ALA A 72 -10.02 -8.78 -18.37
N PHE A 73 -9.00 -9.33 -17.69
CA PHE A 73 -8.73 -9.00 -16.29
C PHE A 73 -8.40 -7.51 -16.12
N PHE A 74 -7.54 -6.96 -16.97
CA PHE A 74 -7.17 -5.55 -16.86
C PHE A 74 -8.32 -4.61 -17.20
N GLU A 75 -9.20 -4.98 -18.13
CA GLU A 75 -10.42 -4.24 -18.45
C GLU A 75 -11.37 -4.16 -17.25
N GLU A 76 -11.63 -5.30 -16.60
CA GLU A 76 -12.47 -5.35 -15.39
C GLU A 76 -11.84 -4.52 -14.26
N VAL A 77 -10.53 -4.67 -14.07
CA VAL A 77 -9.77 -3.87 -13.11
C VAL A 77 -9.91 -2.38 -13.38
N ILE A 78 -9.80 -1.93 -14.64
CA ILE A 78 -10.01 -0.51 -14.97
C ILE A 78 -11.45 -0.12 -14.60
N HIS A 79 -12.43 -0.95 -14.95
CA HIS A 79 -13.85 -0.67 -14.69
C HIS A 79 -14.12 -0.47 -13.19
N GLU A 80 -13.68 -1.42 -12.36
CA GLU A 80 -13.85 -1.36 -10.91
C GLU A 80 -13.10 -0.19 -10.26
N ASN A 81 -11.94 0.19 -10.79
CA ASN A 81 -11.06 1.18 -10.17
C ASN A 81 -11.16 2.59 -10.79
N LEU A 82 -11.96 2.78 -11.85
CA LEU A 82 -12.16 4.07 -12.50
C LEU A 82 -12.71 5.10 -11.50
N ASP A 83 -13.67 4.67 -10.71
CA ASP A 83 -14.39 5.49 -9.73
C ASP A 83 -13.59 5.80 -8.47
N LEU A 84 -12.39 5.24 -8.29
CA LEU A 84 -11.53 5.58 -7.14
C LEU A 84 -11.12 7.06 -7.10
N GLY A 85 -11.21 7.74 -8.24
CA GLY A 85 -10.98 9.19 -8.35
C GLY A 85 -12.19 10.00 -7.93
N ASN A 86 -13.35 9.37 -7.74
CA ASN A 86 -14.57 10.04 -7.30
C ASN A 86 -14.48 10.31 -5.78
N PRO A 87 -14.64 11.58 -5.35
CA PRO A 87 -14.68 11.95 -3.93
C PRO A 87 -15.62 11.08 -3.06
N GLY A 88 -16.74 10.62 -3.63
CA GLY A 88 -17.71 9.76 -2.94
C GLY A 88 -17.16 8.37 -2.62
N GLN A 89 -16.42 7.73 -3.55
CA GLN A 89 -15.80 6.43 -3.29
C GLN A 89 -14.64 6.53 -2.30
N VAL A 90 -13.84 7.59 -2.40
CA VAL A 90 -12.76 7.85 -1.43
C VAL A 90 -13.33 8.08 -0.02
N GLN A 91 -14.54 8.64 0.09
CA GLN A 91 -15.26 8.77 1.34
C GLN A 91 -15.50 7.42 2.02
N LEU A 92 -15.98 6.43 1.25
CA LEU A 92 -16.30 5.08 1.70
C LEU A 92 -15.04 4.31 2.10
N ILE A 93 -14.01 4.30 1.23
CA ILE A 93 -12.78 3.54 1.44
C ILE A 93 -12.01 4.01 2.67
N PHE A 94 -11.89 5.33 2.85
CA PHE A 94 -11.11 5.90 3.95
C PHE A 94 -11.97 6.29 5.17
N ASN A 95 -13.27 5.93 5.16
CA ASN A 95 -14.25 6.25 6.20
C ASN A 95 -14.11 7.70 6.73
N ARG A 96 -14.03 8.68 5.81
CA ARG A 96 -13.77 10.10 6.12
C ARG A 96 -14.77 10.97 5.41
N ARG A 97 -15.21 12.10 5.98
CA ARG A 97 -16.09 13.02 5.26
C ARG A 97 -15.33 13.78 4.17
N VAL A 98 -15.79 13.70 2.92
CA VAL A 98 -15.28 14.48 1.79
C VAL A 98 -16.34 15.50 1.37
N THR A 99 -15.99 16.77 1.36
CA THR A 99 -16.86 17.91 1.01
C THR A 99 -16.19 18.77 -0.05
N LYS A 100 -16.93 19.71 -0.67
CA LYS A 100 -16.34 20.69 -1.62
C LYS A 100 -15.19 21.52 -1.03
N ARG A 101 -15.12 21.64 0.30
CA ARG A 101 -14.05 22.35 1.03
C ARG A 101 -12.84 21.46 1.35
N THR A 102 -12.92 20.15 1.06
CA THR A 102 -11.85 19.21 1.37
C THR A 102 -10.65 19.47 0.45
N PRO A 103 -9.49 19.86 1.00
CA PRO A 103 -8.31 20.13 0.20
C PRO A 103 -7.74 18.82 -0.35
N GLY A 104 -7.35 18.84 -1.63
CA GLY A 104 -6.73 17.71 -2.32
C GLY A 104 -7.33 17.50 -3.71
N ARG A 105 -6.50 17.02 -4.64
CA ARG A 105 -6.97 16.57 -5.95
C ARG A 105 -7.27 15.08 -5.84
N PHE A 106 -8.46 14.68 -6.29
CA PHE A 106 -8.83 13.30 -6.50
C PHE A 106 -8.71 13.05 -8.00
N ARG A 107 -7.85 12.10 -8.40
CA ARG A 107 -7.57 11.87 -9.82
C ARG A 107 -7.36 10.40 -10.08
N THR A 108 -8.17 9.87 -10.98
CA THR A 108 -7.88 8.63 -11.70
C THR A 108 -7.51 9.00 -13.13
N ARG A 109 -6.46 8.39 -13.65
CA ARG A 109 -6.07 8.47 -15.06
C ARG A 109 -5.96 7.07 -15.62
N VAL A 110 -6.64 6.87 -16.74
CA VAL A 110 -6.35 5.76 -17.65
C VAL A 110 -5.47 6.35 -18.76
N ILE A 111 -4.25 5.83 -18.89
CA ILE A 111 -3.33 6.22 -19.96
C ILE A 111 -3.27 5.06 -20.94
N THR A 112 -3.70 5.32 -22.16
CA THR A 112 -3.67 4.36 -23.26
C THR A 112 -2.58 4.78 -24.24
N GLU A 113 -1.36 4.26 -24.06
CA GLU A 113 -0.28 4.42 -25.04
C GLU A 113 -0.20 3.15 -25.90
N GLY A 114 -0.48 3.28 -27.20
CA GLY A 114 -0.14 2.28 -28.22
C GLY A 114 -0.69 0.86 -28.05
N VAL A 115 -1.81 0.65 -27.34
CA VAL A 115 -2.56 -0.62 -27.06
C VAL A 115 -2.42 -1.14 -25.61
N THR A 116 -1.43 -0.69 -24.83
CA THR A 116 -1.27 -1.17 -23.44
C THR A 116 -1.84 -0.16 -22.45
N PRO A 117 -2.97 -0.47 -21.77
CA PRO A 117 -3.54 0.44 -20.80
C PRO A 117 -2.76 0.44 -19.48
N SER A 118 -2.70 1.60 -18.84
CA SER A 118 -2.20 1.76 -17.47
C SER A 118 -3.15 2.61 -16.64
N LEU A 119 -3.29 2.26 -15.37
CA LEU A 119 -4.18 2.93 -14.42
C LEU A 119 -3.34 3.60 -13.34
N HIS A 120 -3.50 4.91 -13.20
CA HIS A 120 -2.88 5.70 -12.13
C HIS A 120 -3.96 6.37 -11.28
N VAL A 121 -3.98 6.04 -9.99
CA VAL A 121 -4.86 6.67 -8.99
C VAL A 121 -3.99 7.41 -7.99
N ASP A 122 -4.20 8.72 -7.88
CA ASP A 122 -3.43 9.60 -7.01
C ASP A 122 -4.34 10.17 -5.90
N TYR A 123 -3.95 9.99 -4.64
CA TYR A 123 -4.64 10.56 -3.49
C TYR A 123 -3.68 10.97 -2.35
N LYS A 124 -3.47 12.28 -2.15
CA LYS A 124 -2.51 12.83 -1.17
C LYS A 124 -1.12 12.15 -1.30
N HIS A 125 -0.72 11.37 -0.29
CA HIS A 125 0.55 10.63 -0.24
C HIS A 125 0.40 9.15 -0.67
N SER A 126 -0.81 8.73 -1.03
CA SER A 126 -1.09 7.40 -1.57
C SER A 126 -1.17 7.47 -3.09
N LYS A 127 -0.48 6.54 -3.75
CA LYS A 127 -0.48 6.39 -5.20
C LYS A 127 -0.62 4.92 -5.53
N ILE A 128 -1.53 4.61 -6.44
CA ILE A 128 -1.70 3.26 -6.99
C ILE A 128 -1.38 3.35 -8.47
N LYS A 129 -0.50 2.45 -8.92
CA LYS A 129 -0.15 2.32 -10.33
C LYS A 129 -0.34 0.87 -10.73
N GLN A 130 -1.10 0.66 -11.79
CA GLN A 130 -1.30 -0.65 -12.36
C GLN A 130 -0.93 -0.62 -13.83
N TYR A 131 -0.15 -1.62 -14.22
CA TYR A 131 0.40 -1.75 -15.55
C TYR A 131 -0.07 -3.08 -16.11
N HIS A 132 -0.67 -3.04 -17.29
CA HIS A 132 -0.74 -4.21 -18.13
C HIS A 132 0.63 -4.37 -18.80
N LYS A 133 1.19 -5.57 -18.78
CA LYS A 133 2.43 -5.88 -19.52
C LYS A 133 2.19 -7.16 -20.31
N GLU A 134 2.36 -7.09 -21.61
CA GLU A 134 2.34 -8.26 -22.49
C GLU A 134 3.77 -8.79 -22.68
N GLY A 135 3.96 -10.11 -22.64
CA GLY A 135 5.26 -10.76 -22.78
C GLY A 135 5.60 -11.73 -21.64
N ARG A 136 6.89 -11.91 -21.37
CA ARG A 136 7.39 -12.74 -20.25
C ARG A 136 7.58 -11.88 -19.00
N ALA A 137 7.34 -12.49 -17.83
CA ALA A 137 7.54 -11.90 -16.52
C ALA A 137 9.01 -11.89 -16.10
#